data_AF-A0A2M9P4Z5-F1
#
_entry.id   AF-A0A2M9P4Z5-F1
#
_cell.length_a   1.000
_cell.length_b   1.000
_cell.length_c   1.000
_cell.angle_alpha   90.00
_cell.angle_beta   90.00
_cell.angle_gamma   90.00
#
_symmetry.space_group_name_H-M   'P 1'
#
loop_
_entity.id
_entity.type
_entity.pdbx_description
1 polymer ?
#
loop_
_entity_poly.entity_id
_entity_poly.type
_entity_poly.pdbx_seq_one_letter_code
_entity_poly.pdbx_strand_id
1 'polypeptide(L)'
;ILCIDARHANAALKMRPVKTDRNDAAGLAQIMRTGWFKEVRIKSRDSYQVPLLLVAREMLVRIRVKIENEIRGLLRTFGVLFGKRVGGF
;
A
#
# COMPACT_ATOMS: atom_id res chain seq x y z
N ILE A 1 10.27 3.20 -18.72
CA ILE A 1 9.80 1.87 -18.23
C ILE A 1 8.36 1.72 -18.70
N LEU A 2 8.07 0.67 -19.46
CA LEU A 2 6.70 0.31 -19.90
C LEU A 2 6.11 -0.66 -18.88
N CYS A 3 4.95 -0.33 -18.31
CA CYS A 3 4.23 -1.23 -17.41
C CYS A 3 2.91 -1.64 -18.04
N ILE A 4 2.61 -2.94 -17.96
CA ILE A 4 1.36 -3.51 -18.48
C ILE A 4 0.45 -3.92 -17.32
N ASP A 5 -0.86 -3.87 -17.53
CA ASP A 5 -1.84 -4.31 -16.54
C ASP A 5 -1.69 -5.81 -16.28
N ALA A 6 -1.32 -6.16 -15.04
CA ALA A 6 -1.08 -7.54 -14.65
C ALA A 6 -2.33 -8.43 -14.76
N ARG A 7 -3.53 -7.87 -14.53
CA ARG A 7 -4.79 -8.63 -14.66
C ARG A 7 -5.10 -8.91 -16.11
N HIS A 8 -4.84 -7.94 -16.99
CA HIS A 8 -5.05 -8.11 -18.42
C HIS A 8 -4.05 -9.12 -19.02
N ALA A 9 -2.78 -9.02 -18.64
CA ALA A 9 -1.78 -10.01 -19.01
C ALA A 9 -2.14 -11.41 -18.50
N ASN A 10 -2.56 -11.54 -17.23
CA ASN A 10 -2.98 -12.81 -16.67
C ASN A 10 -4.20 -13.41 -17.40
N ALA A 11 -5.20 -12.59 -17.74
CA ALA A 11 -6.36 -13.05 -18.50
C ALA A 11 -5.98 -13.62 -19.87
N ALA A 12 -5.04 -12.96 -20.57
CA ALA A 12 -4.52 -13.44 -21.84
C ALA A 12 -3.72 -14.76 -21.69
N LEU A 13 -2.95 -14.91 -20.61
CA LEU A 13 -2.16 -16.12 -20.34
C LEU A 13 -3.02 -17.29 -19.84
N LYS A 14 -4.14 -17.02 -19.15
CA LYS A 14 -5.02 -18.04 -18.57
C LYS A 14 -5.64 -18.98 -19.60
N MET A 15 -5.71 -18.56 -20.87
CA MET A 15 -6.16 -19.42 -21.96
C MET A 15 -5.16 -20.53 -22.32
N ARG A 16 -3.94 -20.52 -21.77
CA ARG A 16 -2.95 -21.57 -22.00
C ARG A 16 -3.20 -22.77 -21.10
N PRO A 17 -3.29 -24.00 -21.66
CA PRO A 17 -3.62 -25.20 -20.88
C PRO A 17 -2.48 -25.68 -19.97
N VAL A 18 -1.23 -25.33 -20.27
CA VAL A 18 -0.04 -25.76 -19.50
C VAL A 18 0.74 -24.55 -19.01
N LYS A 19 0.80 -24.39 -17.69
CA LYS A 19 1.58 -23.35 -17.02
C LYS A 19 3.03 -23.81 -16.81
N THR A 20 3.96 -23.14 -17.46
CA THR A 20 5.41 -23.25 -17.23
C THR A 20 6.04 -21.87 -17.41
N ASP A 21 7.15 -21.59 -16.74
CA ASP A 21 7.84 -20.29 -16.86
C ASP A 21 8.25 -20.00 -18.32
N ARG A 22 8.65 -21.03 -19.07
CA ARG A 22 8.94 -20.92 -20.51
C ARG A 22 7.72 -20.47 -21.32
N ASN A 23 6.55 -21.05 -21.02
CA ASN A 23 5.30 -20.69 -21.71
C ASN A 23 4.78 -19.32 -21.31
N ASP A 24 4.94 -18.92 -20.05
CA ASP A 24 4.54 -17.61 -19.54
C ASP A 24 5.40 -16.52 -20.18
N ALA A 25 6.72 -16.71 -20.25
CA ALA A 25 7.63 -15.80 -20.94
C ALA A 25 7.29 -15.67 -22.44
N ALA A 26 7.05 -16.78 -23.13
CA ALA A 26 6.64 -16.77 -24.53
C ALA A 26 5.29 -16.07 -24.76
N GLY A 27 4.34 -16.27 -23.85
CA GLY A 27 3.03 -15.62 -23.88
C GLY A 27 3.12 -14.11 -23.65
N LEU A 28 3.88 -13.67 -22.66
CA LEU A 28 4.16 -12.25 -22.42
C LEU A 28 4.83 -11.60 -23.62
N ALA A 29 5.81 -12.28 -24.23
CA ALA A 29 6.47 -11.77 -25.44
C ALA A 29 5.49 -11.64 -26.61
N GLN A 30 4.55 -12.57 -26.78
CA GLN A 30 3.52 -12.49 -27.82
C GLN A 30 2.56 -11.31 -27.56
N ILE A 31 2.10 -11.15 -26.32
CA ILE A 31 1.24 -10.04 -25.89
C ILE A 31 1.92 -8.69 -26.20
N MET A 32 3.22 -8.57 -25.90
CA MET A 32 3.99 -7.36 -26.20
C MET A 32 4.11 -7.14 -27.72
N ARG A 33 4.41 -8.19 -28.50
CA ARG A 33 4.56 -8.10 -29.96
C ARG A 33 3.28 -7.68 -30.66
N THR A 34 2.12 -8.16 -30.23
CA THR A 34 0.83 -7.84 -30.86
C THR A 34 0.23 -6.53 -30.35
N GLY A 35 0.79 -5.93 -29.30
CA GLY A 35 0.20 -4.77 -28.63
C GLY A 35 -1.08 -5.10 -27.86
N TRP A 36 -1.37 -6.39 -27.60
CA TRP A 36 -2.58 -6.83 -26.88
C TRP A 36 -2.44 -6.70 -25.36
N PHE A 37 -1.96 -5.55 -24.90
CA PHE A 37 -1.85 -5.23 -23.49
C PHE A 37 -2.47 -3.87 -23.20
N LYS A 38 -2.81 -3.66 -21.93
CA LYS A 38 -3.19 -2.34 -21.44
C LYS A 38 -1.98 -1.74 -20.75
N GLU A 39 -1.50 -0.59 -21.23
CA GLU A 39 -0.46 0.14 -20.52
C GLU A 39 -1.00 0.73 -19.22
N VAL A 40 -0.22 0.65 -18.16
CA VAL A 40 -0.54 1.20 -16.84
C VAL A 40 0.56 2.14 -16.42
N ARG A 41 0.16 3.35 -16.04
CA ARG A 41 1.09 4.35 -15.53
C ARG A 41 1.59 3.92 -14.15
N ILE A 42 2.91 3.82 -14.03
CA ILE A 42 3.55 3.68 -12.72
C ILE A 42 3.49 5.04 -12.03
N LYS A 43 3.01 4.98 -10.80
CA LYS A 43 3.08 6.00 -9.78
C LYS A 43 4.52 6.53 -9.64
N SER A 44 4.77 7.82 -9.94
CA SER A 44 6.11 8.39 -9.72
C SER A 44 6.40 8.51 -8.23
N ARG A 45 7.68 8.55 -7.85
CA ARG A 45 8.06 8.74 -6.44
C ARG A 45 7.43 10.02 -5.88
N ASP A 46 7.51 11.11 -6.63
CA ASP A 46 6.94 12.42 -6.26
C ASP A 46 5.42 12.36 -6.06
N SER A 47 4.73 11.48 -6.80
CA SER A 47 3.28 11.30 -6.70
C SER A 47 2.84 10.69 -5.35
N TYR A 48 3.74 10.04 -4.59
CA TYR A 48 3.40 9.35 -3.33
C TYR A 48 4.21 9.82 -2.13
N GLN A 49 5.24 10.64 -2.31
CA GLN A 49 6.06 11.17 -1.22
C GLN A 49 5.22 11.92 -0.18
N VAL A 50 4.45 12.93 -0.60
CA VAL A 50 3.66 13.76 0.34
C VAL A 50 2.59 12.93 1.07
N PRO A 51 1.74 12.14 0.38
CA PRO A 51 0.77 11.26 1.06
C PRO A 51 1.44 10.30 2.04
N LEU A 52 2.58 9.70 1.67
CA LEU A 52 3.28 8.76 2.54
C LEU A 52 3.81 9.43 3.81
N LEU A 53 4.35 10.64 3.71
CA LEU A 53 4.80 11.42 4.87
C LEU A 53 3.63 11.79 5.79
N LEU A 54 2.46 12.12 5.23
CA LEU A 54 1.26 12.39 6.01
C LEU A 54 0.78 11.15 6.78
N VAL A 55 0.75 9.98 6.13
CA VAL A 55 0.41 8.71 6.79
C VAL A 55 1.40 8.36 7.90
N ALA A 56 2.71 8.55 7.65
CA ALA A 56 3.74 8.32 8.65
C ALA A 56 3.57 9.27 9.86
N ARG A 57 3.30 10.56 9.61
CA ARG A 57 3.04 11.54 10.67
C ARG A 57 1.81 11.16 11.49
N GLU A 58 0.72 10.81 10.82
CA GLU A 58 -0.52 10.41 11.49
C GLU A 58 -0.29 9.18 12.39
N MET A 59 0.44 8.18 11.91
CA MET A 59 0.81 7.01 12.69
C MET A 59 1.58 7.40 13.97
N LEU A 60 2.59 8.28 13.86
CA LEU A 60 3.37 8.74 15.00
C LEU A 60 2.53 9.52 16.01
N VAL A 61 1.64 10.39 15.53
CA VAL A 61 0.71 11.13 16.41
C VAL A 61 -0.23 10.17 17.14
N ARG A 62 -0.79 9.18 16.44
CA ARG A 62 -1.65 8.16 17.04
C ARG A 62 -0.91 7.34 18.11
N ILE A 63 0.33 6.93 17.84
CA ILE A 63 1.16 6.20 18.81
C ILE A 63 1.42 7.06 20.06
N ARG A 64 1.81 8.32 19.89
CA ARG A 64 2.02 9.24 21.02
C ARG A 64 0.77 9.36 21.88
N VAL A 65 -0.38 9.64 21.25
CA VAL A 65 -1.66 9.80 21.96
C VAL A 65 -2.07 8.49 22.65
N LYS A 66 -1.82 7.33 22.01
CA LYS A 66 -2.09 6.03 22.61
C LYS A 66 -1.26 5.86 23.90
N ILE A 67 0.04 6.11 23.85
CA ILE A 67 0.93 6.00 25.02
C ILE A 67 0.48 6.95 26.14
N GLU A 68 0.19 8.20 25.82
CA GLU A 68 -0.32 9.17 26.81
C GLU A 68 -1.63 8.70 27.46
N ASN A 69 -2.54 8.11 26.67
CA ASN A 69 -3.80 7.59 27.17
C ASN A 69 -3.62 6.35 28.04
N GLU A 70 -2.70 5.43 27.69
CA GLU A 70 -2.36 4.26 28.50
C GLU A 70 -1.80 4.70 29.87
N ILE A 71 -0.84 5.63 29.87
CA ILE A 71 -0.27 6.18 31.12
C ILE A 71 -1.37 6.83 31.97
N ARG A 72 -2.27 7.62 31.35
CA ARG A 72 -3.39 8.24 32.07
C ARG A 72 -4.35 7.19 32.64
N GLY A 73 -4.61 6.11 31.90
CA GLY A 73 -5.41 4.98 32.35
C GLY A 73 -4.82 4.33 33.59
N LEU A 74 -3.51 4.06 33.58
CA LEU A 74 -2.79 3.51 34.72
C LEU A 74 -2.79 4.46 35.92
N LEU A 75 -2.53 5.76 35.74
CA LEU A 75 -2.54 6.71 36.87
C LEU A 75 -3.93 6.86 37.50
N ARG A 76 -5.01 6.74 36.72
CA ARG A 76 -6.38 6.76 37.24
C ARG A 76 -6.66 5.63 38.22
N THR A 77 -6.07 4.44 38.08
CA THR A 77 -6.28 3.35 39.05
C THR A 77 -5.71 3.68 40.43
N PHE A 78 -4.73 4.59 40.49
CA PHE A 78 -4.14 5.10 41.73
C PHE A 78 -4.77 6.42 42.21
N GLY A 79 -5.88 6.86 41.60
CA GLY A 79 -6.54 8.12 41.94
C GLY A 79 -5.80 9.38 41.46
N VAL A 80 -4.76 9.24 40.64
CA VAL A 80 -3.97 10.35 40.12
C VAL A 80 -4.51 10.79 38.76
N LEU A 81 -4.97 12.04 38.66
CA LEU A 81 -5.45 12.65 37.42
C LEU A 81 -4.31 13.43 36.74
N PHE A 82 -3.83 12.95 35.60
CA PHE A 82 -2.73 13.59 34.85
C PHE A 82 -3.20 14.16 33.50
N GLY A 83 -3.03 15.48 33.34
CA GLY A 83 -3.31 16.25 32.12
C GLY A 83 -4.80 16.48 31.82
N LYS A 84 -5.15 17.62 31.20
CA LYS A 84 -6.46 17.80 30.56
C LYS A 84 -6.52 16.95 29.28
N ARG A 85 -7.72 16.48 28.92
CA ARG A 85 -7.97 15.81 27.63
C ARG A 85 -7.68 16.82 26.52
N VAL A 86 -6.46 16.83 25.99
CA VAL A 86 -6.16 17.62 24.78
C VAL A 86 -6.92 16.93 23.66
N GLY A 87 -7.83 17.68 23.05
CA GLY A 87 -8.90 17.20 22.17
C GLY A 87 -8.44 16.23 21.10
N GLY A 88 -9.38 15.36 20.73
CA GLY A 88 -9.25 14.43 19.63
C GLY A 88 -8.95 15.15 18.31
N PHE A 89 -8.16 14.48 17.49
CA PHE A 89 -8.23 14.64 16.06
C PHE A 89 -9.31 13.70 15.52
#